data_AF-A0A2V1NYG6-F1
#
_entry.id   AF-A0A2V1NYG6-F1
#
_cell.length_a   1.000
_cell.length_b   1.000
_cell.length_c   1.000
_cell.angle_alpha   90.00
_cell.angle_beta   90.00
_cell.angle_gamma   90.00
#
_symmetry.space_group_name_H-M   'P 1'
#
loop_
_entity.id
_entity.type
_entity.pdbx_description
1 polymer ?
#
loop_
_entity_poly.entity_id
_entity_poly.type
_entity_poly.pdbx_seq_one_letter_code
_entity_poly.pdbx_strand_id
1 'polypeptide(L)'
;MVDRLLTLNAVAPVQLARVALPGMLAAGEGAVVTVAFTRTLVGELTGTGVRALVVCPGIVATEWNDGYGHGVPSAMSPQDVAAAGLAGLRLGETVCVPGLEDQEAALKSLLDSEAALMDGGARKTLATRYRQP
;
A
#
# COMPACT_ATOMS: atom_id res chain seq x y z
N MET A 1 -5.87 -20.26 12.50
CA MET A 1 -6.26 -18.84 12.60
C MET A 1 -5.37 -17.95 11.72
N VAL A 2 -4.04 -18.05 11.84
CA VAL A 2 -3.07 -17.31 10.99
C VAL A 2 -3.28 -17.57 9.49
N ASP A 3 -3.45 -18.82 9.05
CA ASP A 3 -3.63 -19.13 7.62
C ASP A 3 -4.87 -18.46 7.00
N ARG A 4 -5.95 -18.33 7.77
CA ARG A 4 -7.18 -17.67 7.32
C ARG A 4 -6.98 -16.17 7.18
N LEU A 5 -6.22 -15.55 8.09
CA LEU A 5 -5.87 -14.13 8.02
C LEU A 5 -4.92 -13.84 6.85
N LEU A 6 -3.92 -14.70 6.63
CA LEU A 6 -3.02 -14.58 5.47
C LEU A 6 -3.77 -14.79 4.15
N THR A 7 -4.66 -15.78 4.11
CA THR A 7 -5.50 -16.02 2.93
C THR A 7 -6.38 -14.81 2.62
N LEU A 8 -7.05 -14.25 3.63
CA LEU A 8 -7.96 -13.14 3.45
C LEU A 8 -7.24 -11.83 3.09
N ASN A 9 -6.11 -11.53 3.75
CA ASN A 9 -5.48 -10.21 3.66
C ASN A 9 -4.33 -10.13 2.66
N ALA A 10 -3.75 -11.26 2.24
CA ALA A 10 -2.61 -11.28 1.33
C ALA A 10 -2.87 -12.07 0.05
N VAL A 11 -3.44 -13.28 0.16
CA VAL A 11 -3.63 -14.16 -1.02
C VAL A 11 -4.83 -13.74 -1.85
N ALA A 12 -6.00 -13.56 -1.21
CA ALA A 12 -7.23 -13.22 -1.90
C ALA A 12 -7.16 -11.89 -2.68
N PRO A 13 -6.58 -10.80 -2.14
CA PRO A 13 -6.45 -9.54 -2.88
C PRO A 13 -5.58 -9.69 -4.14
N VAL A 14 -4.47 -10.43 -4.06
CA VAL A 14 -3.57 -10.67 -5.19
C VAL A 14 -4.25 -11.52 -6.28
N GLN A 15 -5.01 -12.55 -5.88
CA GLN A 15 -5.75 -13.38 -6.84
C GLN A 15 -6.90 -12.60 -7.50
N LEU A 16 -7.65 -11.81 -6.73
CA LEU A 16 -8.70 -10.94 -7.25
C LEU A 16 -8.13 -9.90 -8.22
N ALA A 17 -7.01 -9.26 -7.85
CA ALA A 17 -6.29 -8.33 -8.72
C ALA A 17 -5.93 -8.98 -10.06
N ARG A 18 -5.32 -10.16 -10.02
CA ARG A 18 -4.94 -10.92 -11.23
C ARG A 18 -6.13 -11.19 -12.14
N VAL A 19 -7.29 -11.53 -11.59
CA VAL A 19 -8.50 -11.85 -12.38
C VAL A 19 -9.16 -10.59 -12.93
N ALA A 20 -9.21 -9.51 -12.15
CA ALA A 20 -9.87 -8.26 -12.56
C ALA A 20 -9.02 -7.43 -13.54
N LEU A 21 -7.69 -7.57 -13.52
CA LEU A 21 -6.76 -6.71 -14.25
C LEU A 21 -7.00 -6.66 -15.77
N PRO A 22 -7.23 -7.78 -16.49
CA PRO A 22 -7.50 -7.73 -17.93
C PRO A 22 -8.73 -6.90 -18.30
N GLY A 23 -9.78 -6.94 -17.48
CA GLY A 23 -11.00 -6.15 -17.69
C GLY A 23 -10.77 -4.65 -17.43
N MET A 24 -10.03 -4.31 -16.37
CA MET A 24 -9.63 -2.92 -16.08
C MET A 24 -8.76 -2.33 -17.21
N LEU A 25 -7.83 -3.13 -17.74
CA LEU A 25 -7.01 -2.73 -18.89
C LEU A 25 -7.86 -2.51 -20.15
N ALA A 26 -8.84 -3.38 -20.42
CA ALA A 26 -9.74 -3.23 -21.55
C ALA A 26 -10.66 -1.99 -21.42
N ALA A 27 -11.04 -1.63 -20.19
CA ALA A 27 -11.86 -0.45 -19.90
C ALA A 27 -11.06 0.87 -19.88
N GLY A 28 -9.74 0.80 -19.71
CA GLY A 28 -8.89 1.97 -19.53
C GLY A 28 -9.03 2.65 -18.15
N GLU A 29 -9.72 2.01 -17.21
CA GLU A 29 -9.95 2.49 -15.84
C GLU A 29 -10.02 1.34 -14.82
N GLY A 30 -9.53 1.58 -13.60
CA GLY A 30 -9.49 0.56 -12.53
C GLY A 30 -8.48 0.91 -11.42
N ALA A 31 -8.57 0.24 -10.26
CA ALA A 31 -7.66 0.44 -9.12
C ALA A 31 -7.39 -0.87 -8.33
N VAL A 32 -6.16 -1.06 -7.85
CA VAL A 32 -5.73 -2.25 -7.07
C VAL A 32 -4.86 -1.84 -5.86
N VAL A 33 -5.06 -2.48 -4.70
CA VAL A 33 -4.61 -1.99 -3.38
C VAL A 33 -3.76 -3.03 -2.62
N THR A 34 -2.44 -2.81 -2.45
CA THR A 34 -1.56 -3.35 -1.37
C THR A 34 -0.17 -2.69 -1.45
N VAL A 35 0.46 -2.17 -0.38
CA VAL A 35 1.60 -1.20 -0.49
C VAL A 35 2.77 -1.61 -1.40
N ALA A 36 3.48 -2.70 -1.09
CA ALA A 36 4.63 -3.14 -1.89
C ALA A 36 4.21 -3.59 -3.29
N PHE A 37 3.08 -4.30 -3.38
CA PHE A 37 2.50 -4.76 -4.64
C PHE A 37 2.09 -3.60 -5.55
N THR A 38 1.38 -2.61 -5.01
CA THR A 38 0.94 -1.40 -5.71
C THR A 38 2.14 -0.60 -6.20
N ARG A 39 3.20 -0.43 -5.40
CA ARG A 39 4.43 0.24 -5.84
C ARG A 39 5.11 -0.46 -7.02
N THR A 40 5.20 -1.79 -7.01
CA THR A 40 5.73 -2.56 -8.15
C THR A 40 4.79 -2.50 -9.37
N LEU A 41 3.50 -2.69 -9.13
CA LEU A 41 2.46 -2.70 -10.17
C LEU A 41 2.36 -1.37 -10.92
N VAL A 42 2.55 -0.23 -10.26
CA VAL A 42 2.59 1.09 -10.92
C VAL A 42 3.61 1.12 -12.06
N GLY A 43 4.78 0.51 -11.89
CA GLY A 43 5.78 0.41 -12.95
C GLY A 43 5.27 -0.38 -14.16
N GLU A 44 4.62 -1.51 -13.91
CA GLU A 44 4.05 -2.39 -14.93
C GLU A 44 2.84 -1.79 -15.67
N LEU A 45 2.10 -0.89 -15.03
CA LEU A 45 0.92 -0.22 -15.59
C LEU A 45 1.25 1.03 -16.43
N THR A 46 2.52 1.40 -16.54
CA THR A 46 2.93 2.60 -17.29
C THR A 46 2.44 2.53 -18.74
N GLY A 47 1.69 3.55 -19.18
CA GLY A 47 1.16 3.65 -20.55
C GLY A 47 -0.14 2.88 -20.80
N THR A 48 -0.73 2.23 -19.79
CA THR A 48 -1.97 1.45 -19.95
C THR A 48 -3.26 2.24 -19.70
N GLY A 49 -3.17 3.42 -19.09
CA GLY A 49 -4.33 4.20 -18.64
C GLY A 49 -4.88 3.78 -17.27
N VAL A 50 -4.51 2.60 -16.76
CA VAL A 50 -4.91 2.11 -15.43
C VAL A 50 -4.00 2.71 -14.35
N ARG A 51 -4.60 3.13 -13.22
CA ARG A 51 -3.86 3.67 -12.06
C ARG A 51 -3.99 2.72 -10.87
N ALA A 52 -2.93 2.59 -10.08
CA ALA A 52 -2.98 1.84 -8.83
C ALA A 52 -2.69 2.78 -7.65
N LEU A 53 -3.52 2.66 -6.61
CA LEU A 53 -3.43 3.44 -5.38
C LEU A 53 -3.56 2.48 -4.22
N VAL A 54 -2.74 2.64 -3.19
CA VAL A 54 -2.96 2.03 -1.89
C VAL A 54 -3.46 3.07 -0.89
N VAL A 55 -4.50 2.74 -0.13
CA VAL A 55 -4.98 3.57 0.99
C VAL A 55 -4.51 2.94 2.30
N CYS A 56 -3.77 3.71 3.09
CA CYS A 56 -3.13 3.31 4.33
C CYS A 56 -3.68 4.18 5.49
N PRO A 57 -4.93 3.97 5.91
CA PRO A 57 -5.49 4.73 7.03
C PRO A 57 -4.86 4.28 8.36
N GLY A 58 -4.96 5.17 9.35
CA GLY A 58 -4.80 4.79 10.75
C GLY A 58 -6.00 4.01 11.27
N ILE A 59 -6.40 4.25 12.51
CA ILE A 59 -7.59 3.60 13.08
C ILE A 59 -8.84 4.15 12.36
N VAL A 60 -9.75 3.25 11.97
CA VAL A 60 -11.01 3.60 11.30
C VAL A 60 -12.18 3.09 12.14
N ALA A 61 -13.18 3.94 12.36
CA ALA A 61 -14.39 3.63 13.11
C ALA A 61 -15.36 2.77 12.27
N THR A 62 -14.98 1.50 12.04
CA THR A 62 -15.79 0.47 11.36
C THR A 62 -16.28 -0.58 12.36
N GLU A 63 -17.22 -1.43 11.94
CA GLU A 63 -17.67 -2.61 12.67
C GLU A 63 -16.58 -3.70 12.85
N TRP A 64 -15.43 -3.56 12.20
CA TRP A 64 -14.31 -4.50 12.30
C TRP A 64 -13.80 -4.63 13.74
N ASN A 65 -13.45 -5.86 14.13
CA ASN A 65 -12.93 -6.18 15.47
C ASN A 65 -13.88 -5.70 16.59
N ASP A 66 -15.15 -6.11 16.50
CA ASP A 66 -16.24 -5.74 17.42
C ASP A 66 -16.41 -4.22 17.60
N GLY A 67 -16.12 -3.46 16.54
CA GLY A 67 -16.26 -2.00 16.57
C GLY A 67 -15.19 -1.27 17.37
N TYR A 68 -14.02 -1.88 17.59
CA TYR A 68 -12.91 -1.30 18.37
C TYR A 68 -12.64 0.18 18.06
N GLY A 69 -12.70 0.56 16.78
CA GLY A 69 -12.43 1.93 16.34
C GLY A 69 -13.43 2.98 16.83
N HIS A 70 -14.67 2.62 17.18
CA HIS A 70 -15.70 3.59 17.57
C HIS A 70 -15.42 4.28 18.92
N GLY A 71 -14.54 3.72 19.75
CA GLY A 71 -14.14 4.30 21.05
C GLY A 71 -12.81 5.06 21.03
N VAL A 72 -12.15 5.16 19.88
CA VAL A 72 -10.80 5.73 19.78
C VAL A 72 -10.88 7.18 19.29
N PRO A 73 -10.39 8.17 20.06
CA PRO A 73 -10.48 9.59 19.68
C PRO A 73 -9.79 9.95 18.35
N SER A 74 -8.75 9.21 17.97
CA SER A 74 -8.03 9.40 16.70
C SER A 74 -8.61 8.61 15.53
N ALA A 75 -9.73 7.90 15.71
CA ALA A 75 -10.32 7.11 14.64
C ALA A 75 -10.98 8.01 13.58
N MET A 76 -10.65 7.75 12.32
CA MET A 76 -11.29 8.41 11.17
C MET A 76 -12.60 7.69 10.80
N SER A 77 -13.56 8.40 10.23
CA SER A 77 -14.77 7.77 9.70
C SER A 77 -14.45 6.94 8.44
N PRO A 78 -15.16 5.82 8.19
CA PRO A 78 -14.98 5.05 6.95
C PRO A 78 -15.25 5.88 5.69
N GLN A 79 -16.19 6.84 5.77
CA GLN A 79 -16.56 7.73 4.67
C GLN A 79 -15.41 8.68 4.33
N ASP A 80 -14.73 9.24 5.34
CA ASP A 80 -13.59 10.14 5.12
C ASP A 80 -12.39 9.38 4.55
N VAL A 81 -12.15 8.13 5.00
CA VAL A 81 -11.11 7.26 4.41
C VAL A 81 -11.39 6.99 2.93
N ALA A 82 -12.64 6.68 2.58
CA ALA A 82 -13.04 6.45 1.19
C ALA A 82 -12.90 7.73 0.34
N ALA A 83 -13.32 8.88 0.89
CA ALA A 83 -13.20 10.17 0.24
C ALA A 83 -11.72 10.55 -0.01
N ALA A 84 -10.85 10.31 0.98
CA ALA A 84 -9.42 10.54 0.88
C ALA A 84 -8.79 9.66 -0.21
N GLY A 85 -9.12 8.36 -0.26
CA GLY A 85 -8.63 7.47 -1.33
C GLY A 85 -9.04 7.95 -2.73
N LEU A 86 -10.29 8.36 -2.91
CA LEU A 86 -10.73 8.90 -4.19
C LEU A 86 -10.04 10.24 -4.53
N ALA A 87 -9.79 11.09 -3.54
CA ALA A 87 -9.04 12.32 -3.70
C ALA A 87 -7.57 12.04 -4.10
N GLY A 88 -6.89 11.13 -3.40
CA GLY A 88 -5.53 10.70 -3.72
C GLY A 88 -5.41 10.16 -5.13
N LEU A 89 -6.38 9.36 -5.59
CA LEU A 89 -6.41 8.86 -6.97
C LEU A 89 -6.49 9.99 -8.00
N ARG A 90 -7.23 11.07 -7.71
CA ARG A 90 -7.32 12.26 -8.57
C ARG A 90 -6.06 13.11 -8.53
N LEU A 91 -5.38 13.16 -7.38
CA LEU A 91 -4.09 13.84 -7.20
C LEU A 91 -2.93 13.06 -7.85
N GLY A 92 -3.17 11.84 -8.34
CA GLY A 92 -2.14 10.99 -8.93
C GLY A 92 -1.27 10.29 -7.89
N GLU A 93 -1.75 10.17 -6.66
CA GLU A 93 -1.04 9.45 -5.60
C GLU A 93 -0.99 7.95 -5.90
N THR A 94 0.12 7.33 -5.53
CA THR A 94 0.27 5.87 -5.51
C THR A 94 0.11 5.30 -4.10
N VAL A 95 0.33 6.14 -3.08
CA VAL A 95 0.12 5.85 -1.65
C VAL A 95 -0.67 7.02 -1.06
N CYS A 96 -1.81 6.73 -0.44
CA CYS A 96 -2.65 7.69 0.27
C CYS A 96 -2.71 7.30 1.75
N VAL A 97 -2.28 8.19 2.63
CA VAL A 97 -2.26 8.07 4.10
C VAL A 97 -3.12 9.21 4.63
N PRO A 98 -4.45 9.03 4.76
CA PRO A 98 -5.40 10.12 4.98
C PRO A 98 -5.10 11.03 6.17
N GLY A 99 -4.49 10.50 7.24
CA GLY A 99 -4.20 11.26 8.47
C GLY A 99 -2.79 11.87 8.51
N LEU A 100 -2.03 11.85 7.42
CA LEU A 100 -0.65 12.32 7.40
C LEU A 100 -0.54 13.60 6.55
N GLU A 101 -0.36 14.73 7.23
CA GLU A 101 -0.27 16.06 6.60
C GLU A 101 0.94 16.18 5.66
N ASP A 102 2.15 15.92 6.16
CA ASP A 102 3.39 15.96 5.36
C ASP A 102 3.76 14.57 4.82
N GLN A 103 2.84 14.00 4.05
CA GLN A 103 3.01 12.66 3.48
C GLN A 103 4.19 12.58 2.53
N GLU A 104 4.42 13.60 1.72
CA GLU A 104 5.48 13.59 0.71
C GLU A 104 6.86 13.47 1.35
N ALA A 105 7.15 14.28 2.38
CA ALA A 105 8.42 14.19 3.09
C ALA A 105 8.60 12.84 3.80
N ALA A 106 7.54 12.32 4.43
CA ALA A 106 7.57 11.03 5.11
C ALA A 106 7.84 9.88 4.12
N LEU A 107 7.16 9.87 2.97
CA LEU A 107 7.33 8.85 1.94
C LEU A 107 8.74 8.93 1.33
N LYS A 108 9.25 10.14 1.11
CA LYS A 108 10.61 10.35 0.64
C LYS A 108 11.64 9.77 1.62
N SER A 109 11.49 10.04 2.92
CA SER A 109 12.39 9.51 3.95
C SER A 109 12.41 7.98 3.99
N LEU A 110 11.24 7.35 3.82
CA LEU A 110 11.13 5.88 3.71
C LEU A 110 11.88 5.36 2.47
N LEU A 111 11.64 5.97 1.30
CA LEU A 111 12.29 5.59 0.05
C LEU A 111 13.81 5.74 0.10
N ASP A 112 14.30 6.84 0.67
CA ASP A 112 15.74 7.08 0.85
C ASP A 112 16.36 5.98 1.74
N SER A 113 15.63 5.56 2.78
CA SER A 113 16.06 4.48 3.68
C SER A 113 16.07 3.11 2.99
N GLU A 114 15.04 2.81 2.20
CA GLU A 114 14.97 1.58 1.38
C GLU A 114 16.11 1.51 0.37
N ALA A 115 16.39 2.62 -0.33
CA ALA A 115 17.50 2.73 -1.28
C ALA A 115 18.85 2.50 -0.59
N ALA A 116 19.07 3.11 0.57
CA ALA A 116 20.30 2.92 1.35
C ALA A 116 20.51 1.46 1.77
N LEU A 117 19.44 0.73 2.12
CA LEU A 117 19.51 -0.70 2.42
C LEU A 117 19.88 -1.52 1.18
N MET A 118 19.29 -1.23 0.03
CA MET A 118 19.59 -1.90 -1.24
C MET A 118 21.04 -1.68 -1.66
N ASP A 119 21.48 -0.42 -1.73
CA ASP A 119 22.84 -0.06 -2.15
C ASP A 119 23.90 -0.57 -1.15
N GLY A 120 23.61 -0.45 0.15
CA GLY A 120 24.48 -0.95 1.20
C GLY A 120 24.59 -2.47 1.23
N GLY A 121 23.52 -3.18 0.85
CA GLY A 121 23.43 -4.63 0.79
C GLY A 121 24.02 -5.25 -0.48
N ALA A 122 24.10 -4.50 -1.58
CA ALA A 122 24.63 -4.93 -2.88
C ALA A 122 26.16 -5.14 -2.87
N ARG A 123 26.65 -6.12 -2.09
CA ARG A 123 28.07 -6.40 -1.88
C ARG A 123 28.41 -7.82 -2.29
N LYS A 124 29.57 -7.99 -2.93
CA LYS A 124 30.10 -9.31 -3.36
C LYS A 124 30.55 -10.21 -2.21
N THR A 125 30.68 -9.67 -1.00
CA THR A 125 31.26 -10.37 0.15
C THR A 125 30.46 -10.06 1.41
N LEU A 126 30.31 -11.03 2.31
CA LEU A 126 29.58 -10.87 3.59
C LEU A 126 30.07 -9.67 4.38
N ALA A 127 29.15 -8.98 5.09
CA ALA A 127 29.53 -7.94 6.04
C ALA A 127 30.44 -8.51 7.15
N THR A 128 31.39 -7.71 7.63
CA THR A 128 32.42 -8.15 8.60
C THR A 128 31.82 -8.81 9.85
N ARG A 129 30.66 -8.32 10.32
CA ARG A 129 29.91 -8.89 11.46
C ARG A 129 29.49 -10.35 11.29
N TYR A 130 29.42 -10.87 10.06
CA TYR A 130 29.08 -12.27 9.77
C TYR A 130 30.31 -13.15 9.50
N ARG A 131 31.53 -12.59 9.61
CA ARG A 131 32.79 -13.32 9.39
C ARG A 131 33.48 -13.75 10.68
N GLN A 132 32.94 -13.36 11.83
CA GLN A 132 33.40 -13.85 13.13
C GLN A 132 32.44 -14.95 13.60
N PRO A 133 32.96 -16.05 14.17
CA PRO A 133 32.14 -17.16 14.69
C PRO A 133 31.24 -16.73 15.86
#